data_AF-A0A1Y4BTB9-F1
#
_entry.id   AF-A0A1Y4BTB9-F1
#
_cell.length_a   1.000
_cell.length_b   1.000
_cell.length_c   1.000
_cell.angle_alpha   90.00
_cell.angle_beta   90.00
_cell.angle_gamma   90.00
#
_symmetry.space_group_name_H-M   'P 1'
#
loop_
_entity.id
_entity.type
_entity.pdbx_description
1 polymer ?
#
loop_
_entity_poly.entity_id
_entity_poly.type
_entity_poly.pdbx_seq_one_letter_code
_entity_poly.pdbx_strand_id
1 'polypeptide(L)'
;MKKYVINNVIAEQNWCVPATLEMVLKHFGFMDITQYDIAKQLIIVSDQECIDHKKWGAQIKTNTLNNFFSKNHIPLIEEYIPISHFIDDFFMIDKLEELLAKGITVVCGFNYTYLYSSREDTFQHVSIITEVVKGGREVTLLDPGPKDAGYKTVRAEDLFLAIQAAGDGLWCIKPKAEY
;
A
#
# COMPACT_ATOMS: atom_id res chain seq x y z
N MET A 1 -4.84 -12.86 15.66
CA MET A 1 -4.19 -11.86 14.77
C MET A 1 -4.06 -10.55 15.54
N LYS A 2 -2.85 -10.01 15.70
CA LYS A 2 -2.69 -8.63 16.21
C LYS A 2 -3.16 -7.69 15.10
N LYS A 3 -4.05 -6.75 15.43
CA LYS A 3 -4.50 -5.75 14.44
C LYS A 3 -3.36 -4.76 14.17
N TYR A 4 -3.16 -4.40 12.91
CA TYR A 4 -2.18 -3.40 12.48
C TYR A 4 -2.54 -2.00 13.00
N VAL A 5 -3.83 -1.64 12.94
CA VAL A 5 -4.43 -0.44 13.55
C VAL A 5 -5.69 -0.80 14.35
N ILE A 6 -6.04 0.02 15.34
CA ILE A 6 -7.24 -0.20 16.19
C ILE A 6 -8.52 -0.08 15.35
N ASN A 7 -8.61 0.98 14.55
CA ASN A 7 -9.73 1.28 13.67
C ASN A 7 -9.22 1.37 12.22
N ASN A 8 -9.85 0.62 11.32
CA ASN A 8 -9.55 0.71 9.90
C ASN A 8 -9.99 2.07 9.36
N VAL A 9 -9.19 2.66 8.49
CA VAL A 9 -9.55 3.86 7.75
C VAL A 9 -10.16 3.40 6.43
N ILE A 10 -11.38 3.84 6.14
CA ILE A 10 -12.05 3.58 4.88
C ILE A 10 -11.71 4.73 3.93
N ALA A 11 -11.16 4.42 2.77
CA ALA A 11 -10.81 5.41 1.77
C ALA A 11 -12.05 6.11 1.23
N GLU A 12 -11.91 7.40 0.94
CA GLU A 12 -12.77 8.05 -0.06
C GLU A 12 -12.51 7.46 -1.46
N GLN A 13 -13.41 7.74 -2.40
CA GLN A 13 -13.24 7.29 -3.78
C GLN A 13 -11.91 7.81 -4.37
N ASN A 14 -11.12 6.93 -4.97
CA ASN A 14 -9.77 7.19 -5.50
C ASN A 14 -8.71 7.58 -4.46
N TRP A 15 -8.98 7.43 -3.15
CA TRP A 15 -8.08 7.85 -2.07
C TRP A 15 -7.41 6.67 -1.35
N CYS A 16 -7.19 5.57 -2.06
CA CYS A 16 -6.53 4.39 -1.51
C CYS A 16 -5.16 4.69 -0.89
N VAL A 17 -4.35 5.55 -1.54
CA VAL A 17 -3.04 5.96 -1.02
C VAL A 17 -3.15 6.84 0.23
N PRO A 18 -3.93 7.96 0.24
CA PRO A 18 -4.15 8.72 1.46
C PRO A 18 -4.65 7.90 2.66
N ALA A 19 -5.62 7.01 2.47
CA ALA A 19 -6.16 6.19 3.54
C ALA A 19 -5.15 5.15 4.05
N THR A 20 -4.39 4.53 3.14
CA THR A 20 -3.28 3.63 3.49
C THR A 20 -2.23 4.35 4.31
N LEU A 21 -1.81 5.54 3.88
CA LEU A 21 -0.83 6.35 4.61
C LEU A 21 -1.35 6.78 5.97
N GLU A 22 -2.63 7.16 6.11
CA GLU A 22 -3.23 7.44 7.41
C GLU A 22 -3.12 6.24 8.36
N MET A 23 -3.39 5.02 7.88
CA MET A 23 -3.22 3.81 8.69
C MET A 23 -1.76 3.54 9.07
N VAL A 24 -0.82 3.77 8.15
CA VAL A 24 0.63 3.66 8.44
C VAL A 24 1.05 4.69 9.49
N LEU A 25 0.63 5.94 9.36
CA LEU A 25 0.94 7.01 10.31
C LEU A 25 0.38 6.71 11.70
N LYS A 26 -0.87 6.24 11.78
CA LYS A 26 -1.48 5.79 13.04
C LYS A 26 -0.72 4.62 13.67
N HIS A 27 -0.23 3.68 12.86
CA HIS A 27 0.60 2.57 13.34
C HIS A 27 1.90 3.08 14.01
N PHE A 28 2.48 4.16 13.48
CA PHE A 28 3.66 4.82 14.06
C PHE A 28 3.33 5.89 15.13
N GLY A 29 2.07 6.00 15.56
CA GLY A 29 1.64 6.91 16.64
C GLY A 29 1.27 8.33 16.21
N PHE A 30 1.24 8.63 14.92
CA PHE A 30 0.78 9.92 14.39
C PHE A 30 -0.73 9.89 14.18
N MET A 31 -1.49 10.28 15.21
CA MET A 31 -2.95 10.15 15.24
C MET A 31 -3.72 11.31 14.58
N ASP A 32 -3.07 12.47 14.42
CA ASP A 32 -3.74 13.72 14.02
C ASP A 32 -3.75 13.97 12.50
N ILE A 33 -3.00 13.18 11.72
CA ILE A 33 -2.91 13.32 10.26
C ILE A 33 -3.94 12.41 9.61
N THR A 34 -4.90 12.99 8.89
CA THR A 34 -5.99 12.23 8.23
C THR A 34 -5.74 12.08 6.73
N GLN A 35 -6.49 11.18 6.08
CA GLN A 35 -6.48 11.01 4.62
C GLN A 35 -6.82 12.33 3.89
N TYR A 36 -7.64 13.20 4.49
CA TYR A 36 -7.94 14.52 3.93
C TYR A 36 -6.74 15.46 3.98
N ASP A 37 -5.92 15.40 5.02
CA ASP A 37 -4.70 16.21 5.13
C ASP A 37 -3.61 15.70 4.21
N ILE A 38 -3.53 14.38 4.02
CA ILE A 38 -2.62 13.74 3.08
C ILE A 38 -3.02 14.07 1.64
N ALA A 39 -4.31 13.95 1.30
CA ALA A 39 -4.83 14.22 -0.04
C ALA A 39 -4.60 15.68 -0.49
N LYS A 40 -4.61 16.66 0.43
CA LYS A 40 -4.26 18.07 0.12
C LYS A 40 -2.80 18.27 -0.28
N GLN A 41 -1.92 17.33 0.07
CA GLN A 41 -0.48 17.42 -0.17
C GLN A 41 -0.01 16.54 -1.32
N LEU A 42 -0.80 15.52 -1.67
CA LEU A 42 -0.58 14.70 -2.85
C LEU A 42 -1.38 15.26 -4.03
N ILE A 43 -0.96 14.93 -5.24
CA ILE A 43 -1.75 15.22 -6.44
C ILE A 43 -2.75 14.08 -6.58
N ILE A 44 -4.03 14.35 -6.32
CA ILE A 44 -5.13 13.42 -6.55
C ILE A 44 -5.84 13.82 -7.83
N VAL A 45 -6.02 12.87 -8.75
CA VAL A 45 -6.76 13.09 -9.99
C VAL A 45 -8.12 12.43 -9.87
N SER A 46 -9.19 13.17 -10.11
CA SER A 46 -10.56 12.67 -10.12
C SER A 46 -11.03 12.23 -11.52
N ASP A 47 -12.18 11.56 -11.55
CA ASP A 47 -12.91 11.18 -12.76
C ASP A 47 -13.45 12.39 -13.55
N GLN A 48 -13.67 13.51 -12.86
CA GLN A 48 -14.04 14.78 -13.49
C GLN A 48 -12.87 15.44 -14.22
N GLU A 49 -11.64 15.25 -13.74
CA GLU A 49 -10.44 15.87 -14.27
C GLU A 49 -9.78 15.06 -15.39
N CYS A 50 -10.00 13.74 -15.42
CA CYS A 50 -9.42 12.87 -16.43
C CYS A 50 -10.38 11.76 -16.86
N ILE A 51 -10.49 11.52 -18.17
CA ILE A 51 -11.30 10.40 -18.70
C ILE A 51 -10.55 9.07 -18.56
N ASP A 52 -9.21 9.09 -18.53
CA ASP A 52 -8.38 7.89 -18.39
C ASP A 52 -8.32 7.46 -16.93
N HIS A 53 -9.09 6.44 -16.58
CA HIS A 53 -9.22 5.92 -15.22
C HIS A 53 -7.93 5.38 -14.63
N LYS A 54 -6.94 5.05 -15.48
CA LYS A 54 -5.60 4.65 -15.02
C LYS A 54 -4.83 5.80 -14.37
N LYS A 55 -5.27 7.04 -14.59
CA LYS A 55 -4.65 8.23 -14.01
C LYS A 55 -5.39 8.69 -12.76
N TRP A 56 -6.51 8.08 -12.38
CA TRP A 56 -7.24 8.49 -11.19
C TRP A 56 -6.48 8.16 -9.92
N GLY A 57 -6.75 8.93 -8.86
CA GLY A 57 -6.14 8.79 -7.56
C GLY A 57 -4.78 9.47 -7.44
N ALA A 58 -4.02 9.04 -6.44
CA ALA A 58 -2.76 9.69 -6.07
C ALA A 58 -1.65 9.43 -7.10
N GLN A 59 -1.01 10.51 -7.56
CA GLN A 59 0.12 10.43 -8.48
C GLN A 59 1.43 10.23 -7.70
N ILE A 60 1.79 8.98 -7.45
CA ILE A 60 3.02 8.62 -6.74
C ILE A 60 4.18 8.49 -7.73
N LYS A 61 5.25 9.24 -7.47
CA LYS A 61 6.51 9.21 -8.20
C LYS A 61 7.64 8.92 -7.23
N THR A 62 8.85 8.73 -7.76
CA THR A 62 10.06 8.59 -6.96
C THR A 62 10.16 9.71 -5.92
N ASN A 63 10.41 9.34 -4.67
CA ASN A 63 10.51 10.23 -3.50
C ASN A 63 9.23 10.98 -3.10
N THR A 64 8.06 10.75 -3.71
CA THR A 64 6.82 11.43 -3.29
C THR A 64 6.54 11.23 -1.80
N LEU A 65 6.65 9.99 -1.29
CA LEU A 65 6.39 9.70 0.12
C LEU A 65 7.48 10.25 1.05
N ASN A 66 8.75 10.11 0.68
CA ASN A 66 9.86 10.69 1.45
C ASN A 66 9.78 12.21 1.54
N ASN A 67 9.37 12.88 0.47
CA ASN A 67 9.13 14.33 0.47
C ASN A 67 7.96 14.70 1.37
N PHE A 68 6.88 13.92 1.35
CA PHE A 68 5.75 14.09 2.27
C PHE A 68 6.20 13.95 3.72
N PHE A 69 6.94 12.89 4.09
CA PHE A 69 7.43 12.70 5.46
C PHE A 69 8.35 13.84 5.89
N SER A 70 9.31 14.23 5.04
CA SER A 70 10.23 15.34 5.31
C SER A 70 9.51 16.67 5.53
N LYS A 71 8.56 17.02 4.65
CA LYS A 71 7.77 18.26 4.72
C LYS A 71 6.92 18.35 5.99
N ASN A 72 6.42 17.22 6.48
CA ASN A 72 5.57 17.15 7.68
C ASN A 72 6.37 16.81 8.94
N HIS A 73 7.71 16.81 8.88
CA HIS A 73 8.59 16.46 10.00
C HIS A 73 8.28 15.09 10.63
N ILE A 74 7.85 14.14 9.79
CA ILE A 74 7.58 12.77 10.19
C ILE A 74 8.90 11.99 10.07
N PRO A 75 9.43 11.38 11.15
CA PRO A 75 10.70 10.67 11.17
C PRO A 75 10.59 9.26 10.55
N LEU A 76 9.95 9.16 9.39
CA LEU A 76 9.81 7.94 8.62
C LEU A 76 10.56 8.08 7.28
N ILE A 77 10.95 6.94 6.74
CA ILE A 77 11.52 6.81 5.40
C ILE A 77 10.84 5.66 4.67
N GLU A 78 10.65 5.85 3.37
CA GLU A 78 10.19 4.85 2.42
C GLU A 78 11.36 4.40 1.55
N GLU A 79 11.50 3.08 1.42
CA GLU A 79 12.42 2.41 0.51
C GLU A 79 11.62 1.56 -0.48
N TYR A 80 11.69 1.90 -1.76
CA TYR A 80 10.95 1.22 -2.80
C TYR A 80 11.70 0.01 -3.34
N ILE A 81 11.04 -1.15 -3.37
CA ILE A 81 11.54 -2.35 -4.04
C ILE A 81 10.62 -2.64 -5.23
N PRO A 82 11.05 -2.43 -6.49
CA PRO A 82 10.22 -2.73 -7.64
C PRO A 82 9.98 -4.23 -7.76
N ILE A 83 8.80 -4.63 -8.26
CA ILE A 83 8.45 -6.04 -8.43
C ILE A 83 9.41 -6.81 -9.33
N SER A 84 10.08 -6.11 -10.25
CA SER A 84 11.10 -6.69 -11.15
C SER A 84 12.36 -7.17 -10.44
N HIS A 85 12.55 -6.85 -9.15
CA HIS A 85 13.63 -7.44 -8.33
C HIS A 85 13.34 -8.88 -7.89
N PHE A 86 12.09 -9.34 -8.00
CA PHE A 86 11.68 -10.68 -7.61
C PHE A 86 11.48 -11.55 -8.85
N ILE A 87 12.06 -12.76 -8.82
CA ILE A 87 11.95 -13.71 -9.92
C ILE A 87 10.55 -14.34 -9.95
N ASP A 88 10.02 -14.68 -8.77
CA ASP A 88 8.73 -15.31 -8.56
C ASP A 88 8.14 -14.92 -7.19
N ASP A 89 6.98 -15.48 -6.86
CA ASP A 89 6.30 -15.25 -5.59
C ASP A 89 7.05 -15.83 -4.38
N PHE A 90 7.83 -16.90 -4.53
CA PHE A 90 8.62 -17.47 -3.43
C PHE A 90 9.70 -16.48 -2.95
N PHE A 91 10.46 -15.88 -3.88
CA PHE A 91 11.46 -14.84 -3.53
C PHE A 91 10.81 -13.59 -2.92
N MET A 92 9.62 -13.21 -3.41
CA MET A 92 8.86 -12.11 -2.82
C MET A 92 8.43 -12.44 -1.39
N ILE A 93 7.95 -13.65 -1.14
CA ILE A 93 7.51 -14.11 0.18
C ILE A 93 8.66 -14.16 1.18
N ASP A 94 9.81 -14.73 0.82
CA ASP A 94 11.01 -14.74 1.67
C ASP A 94 11.39 -13.31 2.09
N LYS A 95 11.30 -12.36 1.15
CA LYS A 95 11.58 -10.95 1.44
C LYS A 95 10.52 -10.31 2.34
N LEU A 96 9.24 -10.61 2.12
CA LEU A 96 8.15 -10.13 2.97
C LEU A 96 8.30 -10.63 4.40
N GLU A 97 8.62 -11.91 4.60
CA GLU A 97 8.88 -12.48 5.93
C GLU A 97 10.05 -11.76 6.62
N GLU A 98 11.15 -11.51 5.90
CA GLU A 98 12.31 -10.76 6.42
C GLU A 98 11.92 -9.33 6.86
N LEU A 99 11.16 -8.61 6.02
CA LEU A 99 10.74 -7.23 6.27
C LEU A 99 9.78 -7.15 7.47
N LEU A 100 8.77 -8.02 7.50
CA LEU A 100 7.78 -8.07 8.58
C LEU A 100 8.41 -8.49 9.91
N ALA A 101 9.35 -9.42 9.91
CA ALA A 101 10.10 -9.83 11.11
C ALA A 101 10.93 -8.68 11.71
N LYS A 102 11.36 -7.72 10.88
CA LYS A 102 12.05 -6.49 11.29
C LYS A 102 11.11 -5.38 11.72
N GLY A 103 9.79 -5.61 11.70
CA GLY A 103 8.77 -4.60 12.00
C GLY A 103 8.66 -3.50 10.93
N ILE A 104 9.14 -3.75 9.71
CA ILE A 104 8.99 -2.82 8.60
C ILE A 104 7.55 -2.91 8.08
N THR A 105 6.89 -1.77 7.92
CA THR A 105 5.58 -1.71 7.28
C THR A 105 5.77 -1.85 5.77
N VAL A 106 5.02 -2.76 5.14
CA VAL A 106 5.06 -2.96 3.70
C VAL A 106 3.72 -2.58 3.09
N VAL A 107 3.73 -1.63 2.18
CA VAL A 107 2.59 -1.32 1.31
C VAL A 107 2.88 -1.90 -0.08
N CYS A 108 1.89 -2.46 -0.76
CA CYS A 108 2.03 -2.88 -2.14
C CYS A 108 1.00 -2.19 -3.03
N GLY A 109 1.43 -1.79 -4.23
CA GLY A 109 0.56 -1.39 -5.32
C GLY A 109 0.25 -2.58 -6.22
N PHE A 110 -1.01 -2.78 -6.58
CA PHE A 110 -1.43 -3.91 -7.40
C PHE A 110 -2.63 -3.58 -8.26
N ASN A 111 -2.82 -4.37 -9.31
CA ASN A 111 -3.99 -4.28 -10.15
C ASN A 111 -5.16 -5.03 -9.49
N TYR A 112 -6.23 -4.31 -9.13
CA TYR A 112 -7.34 -4.86 -8.36
C TYR A 112 -8.07 -5.99 -9.09
N THR A 113 -8.32 -5.81 -10.40
CA THR A 113 -8.95 -6.83 -11.24
C THR A 113 -8.15 -8.12 -11.27
N TYR A 114 -6.83 -8.02 -11.38
CA TYR A 114 -5.95 -9.18 -11.44
C TYR A 114 -6.01 -9.98 -10.14
N LEU A 115 -5.99 -9.28 -8.99
CA LEU A 115 -6.00 -9.93 -7.69
C LEU A 115 -7.36 -10.57 -7.35
N TYR A 116 -8.46 -9.87 -7.62
CA TYR A 116 -9.80 -10.29 -7.17
C TYR A 116 -10.68 -10.83 -8.30
N SER A 117 -10.16 -10.96 -9.52
CA SER A 117 -10.91 -11.41 -10.71
C SER A 117 -12.18 -10.58 -11.00
N SER A 118 -12.23 -9.32 -10.57
CA SER A 118 -13.39 -8.45 -10.78
C SER A 118 -13.41 -7.93 -12.21
N ARG A 119 -14.29 -8.49 -13.06
CA ARG A 119 -14.37 -8.18 -14.49
C ARG A 119 -14.79 -6.75 -14.83
N GLU A 120 -15.27 -5.97 -13.85
CA GLU A 120 -15.99 -4.73 -14.14
C GLU A 120 -15.10 -3.49 -14.23
N ASP A 121 -13.97 -3.39 -13.50
CA ASP A 121 -13.14 -2.18 -13.52
C ASP A 121 -11.66 -2.49 -13.29
N THR A 122 -10.79 -2.07 -14.24
CA THR A 122 -9.32 -2.20 -14.13
C THR A 122 -8.72 -0.95 -13.52
N PHE A 123 -8.52 -0.96 -12.20
CA PHE A 123 -7.86 0.16 -11.51
C PHE A 123 -6.68 -0.33 -10.66
N GLN A 124 -5.72 0.59 -10.49
CA GLN A 124 -4.60 0.41 -9.58
C GLN A 124 -5.07 0.66 -8.15
N HIS A 125 -4.58 -0.15 -7.22
CA HIS A 125 -4.93 -0.05 -5.81
C HIS A 125 -3.71 -0.27 -4.94
N VAL A 126 -3.79 0.16 -3.67
CA VAL A 126 -2.75 -0.10 -2.68
C VAL A 126 -3.34 -0.73 -1.43
N SER A 127 -2.57 -1.56 -0.75
CA SER A 127 -2.93 -2.12 0.56
C SER A 127 -1.68 -2.38 1.40
N ILE A 128 -1.88 -2.49 2.71
CA ILE A 128 -0.79 -2.83 3.66
C ILE A 128 -0.69 -4.35 3.76
N ILE A 129 0.50 -4.91 3.55
CA ILE A 129 0.75 -6.32 3.85
C ILE A 129 0.98 -6.45 5.36
N THR A 130 0.12 -7.22 6.04
CA THR A 130 0.17 -7.34 7.51
C THR A 130 0.74 -8.68 7.99
N GLU A 131 0.65 -9.73 7.18
CA GLU A 131 1.10 -11.07 7.56
C GLU A 131 1.36 -11.94 6.32
N VAL A 132 2.42 -12.75 6.37
CA VAL A 132 2.57 -13.94 5.52
C VAL A 132 2.00 -15.13 6.29
N VAL A 133 0.96 -15.76 5.77
CA VAL A 133 0.27 -16.87 6.43
C VAL A 133 1.17 -18.10 6.45
N LYS A 134 1.10 -18.87 7.54
CA LYS A 134 1.94 -20.06 7.78
C LYS A 134 1.98 -20.97 6.55
N GLY A 135 3.18 -21.20 6.04
CA GLY A 135 3.43 -22.01 4.83
C GLY A 135 3.67 -21.18 3.57
N GLY A 136 3.65 -19.85 3.65
CA GLY A 136 4.13 -18.94 2.60
C GLY A 136 3.25 -18.83 1.35
N ARG A 137 2.07 -19.47 1.36
CA ARG A 137 1.19 -19.52 0.18
C ARG A 137 0.17 -18.40 0.12
N GLU A 138 -0.06 -17.73 1.24
CA GLU A 138 -1.07 -16.68 1.35
C GLU A 138 -0.52 -15.49 2.12
N VAL A 139 -1.04 -14.31 1.78
CA VAL A 139 -0.69 -13.03 2.38
C VAL A 139 -1.96 -12.36 2.85
N THR A 140 -1.92 -11.78 4.05
CA THR A 140 -3.01 -10.96 4.56
C THR A 140 -2.72 -9.50 4.28
N LEU A 141 -3.67 -8.85 3.61
CA LEU A 141 -3.69 -7.44 3.27
C LEU A 141 -4.68 -6.69 4.17
N LEU A 142 -4.35 -5.47 4.57
CA LEU A 142 -5.29 -4.49 5.07
C LEU A 142 -5.61 -3.51 3.95
N ASP A 143 -6.78 -3.71 3.35
CA ASP A 143 -7.29 -2.97 2.21
C ASP A 143 -8.11 -1.75 2.69
N PRO A 144 -7.80 -0.53 2.24
CA PRO A 144 -8.53 0.67 2.65
C PRO A 144 -9.92 0.82 2.00
N GLY A 145 -10.30 0.00 1.01
CA GLY A 145 -11.55 0.16 0.28
C GLY A 145 -11.48 1.21 -0.85
N PRO A 146 -12.58 1.92 -1.19
CA PRO A 146 -13.80 2.15 -0.39
C PRO A 146 -14.75 0.95 -0.29
N LYS A 147 -14.77 0.06 -1.28
CA LYS A 147 -15.58 -1.17 -1.26
C LYS A 147 -14.82 -2.29 -0.54
N ASP A 148 -15.53 -3.04 0.30
CA ASP A 148 -15.00 -4.20 1.01
C ASP A 148 -13.71 -3.90 1.81
N ALA A 149 -13.62 -2.74 2.45
CA ALA A 149 -12.47 -2.36 3.27
C ALA A 149 -12.24 -3.33 4.43
N GLY A 150 -10.98 -3.63 4.73
CA GLY A 150 -10.58 -4.48 5.85
C GLY A 150 -9.53 -5.51 5.51
N TYR A 151 -9.42 -6.53 6.36
CA TYR A 151 -8.44 -7.59 6.20
C TYR A 151 -8.91 -8.59 5.14
N LYS A 152 -8.05 -8.87 4.17
CA LYS A 152 -8.29 -9.83 3.09
C LYS A 152 -7.09 -10.76 3.00
N THR A 153 -7.33 -12.06 2.88
CA THR A 153 -6.27 -13.04 2.64
C THR A 153 -6.32 -13.47 1.18
N VAL A 154 -5.17 -13.41 0.51
CA VAL A 154 -5.01 -13.71 -0.91
C VAL A 154 -3.85 -14.68 -1.12
N ARG A 155 -3.84 -15.40 -2.25
CA ARG A 155 -2.71 -16.26 -2.60
C ARG A 155 -1.50 -15.39 -2.97
N ALA A 156 -0.31 -15.82 -2.55
CA ALA A 156 0.95 -15.12 -2.81
C ALA A 156 1.22 -14.96 -4.32
N GLU A 157 1.01 -16.03 -5.08
CA GLU A 157 1.10 -16.05 -6.55
C GLU A 157 0.19 -15.00 -7.20
N ASP A 158 -1.09 -14.95 -6.80
CA ASP A 158 -2.06 -14.00 -7.36
C ASP A 158 -1.67 -12.55 -7.04
N LEU A 159 -1.18 -12.30 -5.82
CA LEU A 159 -0.66 -10.99 -5.42
C LEU A 159 0.58 -10.60 -6.24
N PHE A 160 1.54 -11.51 -6.40
CA PHE A 160 2.74 -11.27 -7.18
C PHE A 160 2.39 -10.88 -8.63
N LEU A 161 1.52 -11.66 -9.28
CA LEU A 161 1.06 -11.38 -10.64
C LEU A 161 0.28 -10.06 -10.72
N ALA A 162 -0.52 -9.72 -9.70
CA ALA A 162 -1.26 -8.47 -9.66
C ALA A 162 -0.35 -7.25 -9.50
N ILE A 163 0.73 -7.34 -8.72
CA ILE A 163 1.76 -6.29 -8.61
C ILE A 163 2.53 -6.17 -9.94
N GLN A 164 2.86 -7.29 -10.58
CA GLN A 164 3.50 -7.28 -11.91
C GLN A 164 2.61 -6.63 -12.97
N ALA A 165 1.32 -6.96 -13.00
CA ALA A 165 0.35 -6.36 -13.90
C ALA A 165 0.17 -4.85 -13.65
N ALA A 166 0.37 -4.40 -12.41
CA ALA A 166 0.41 -2.98 -12.07
C ALA A 166 1.69 -2.27 -12.53
N GLY A 167 2.81 -3.00 -12.62
CA GLY A 167 4.13 -2.41 -12.80
C GLY A 167 4.65 -1.67 -11.56
N ASP A 168 4.16 -2.05 -10.38
CA ASP A 168 4.48 -1.41 -9.10
C ASP A 168 5.47 -2.28 -8.28
N GLY A 169 5.44 -2.19 -6.95
CA GLY A 169 6.35 -2.89 -6.06
C GLY A 169 5.96 -2.80 -4.60
N LEU A 170 6.95 -2.94 -3.74
CA LEU A 170 6.81 -2.89 -2.28
C LEU A 170 7.36 -1.56 -1.76
N TRP A 171 6.52 -0.78 -1.09
CA TRP A 171 6.90 0.48 -0.45
C TRP A 171 7.20 0.16 1.01
N CYS A 172 8.49 0.07 1.36
CA CYS A 172 8.94 -0.37 2.67
C CYS A 172 9.12 0.84 3.58
N ILE A 173 8.22 1.03 4.53
CA ILE A 173 8.16 2.21 5.41
C ILE A 173 8.66 1.84 6.81
N LYS A 174 9.62 2.62 7.32
CA LYS A 174 10.26 2.39 8.62
C LYS A 174 10.71 3.71 9.28
N PRO A 175 10.99 3.72 10.58
CA PRO A 175 11.64 4.86 11.23
C PRO A 175 12.96 5.21 10.55
N LYS A 176 13.18 6.50 10.33
CA LYS A 176 14.47 6.99 9.85
C LYS A 176 15.49 6.78 10.98
N ALA A 177 16.57 6.06 10.72
CA ALA A 177 17.64 5.92 11.69
C ALA A 177 18.20 7.31 12.04
N GLU A 178 18.26 7.61 13.34
CA GLU A 178 19.00 8.79 13.82
C GLU A 178 20.50 8.51 13.61
N TYR A 179 21.15 9.38 12.84
CA TYR A 179 22.61 9.40 12.69
C TYR A 179 23.19 10.53 13.53
#